data_AF-A0A1S1LHF9-F1
#
_entry.id   AF-A0A1S1LHF9-F1
#
_cell.length_a   1.000
_cell.length_b   1.000
_cell.length_c   1.000
_cell.angle_alpha   90.00
_cell.angle_beta   90.00
_cell.angle_gamma   90.00
#
_symmetry.space_group_name_H-M   'P 1'
#
loop_
_entity.id
_entity.type
_entity.pdbx_description
1 polymer ?
#
loop_
_entity_poly.entity_id
_entity_poly.type
_entity_poly.pdbx_seq_one_letter_code
_entity_poly.pdbx_strand_id
1 'polypeptide(L)'
;MLIALGVLLFVLPVITGMFTRAAGGQQLLTEFRPFVSSEVLVKFRGYLDTVDAARADVQATQAAAGGRYERLDSFVTQYPSIRQDMNALLDAVDGQVRNYEQLRAVGPFDVLPFLLAVPGLALVGAGVWGLRRTREGEKAFGARALAVLAAAVLIAVPFADGLFSRAPAGAQLIDAFTPIMAHERVAAVQQHFVVLVAAEGELDTQFLGDLRRHDPARAVPGIDALVSQWQPMTADFASLIGVMADNVDNFGRVVALDRITAPLGFRSFDYFGWFFLVPGVLAAVVALDSKGVLRWPNTK
;
A
#
# COMPACT_ATOMS: atom_id res chain seq x y z
N MET A 1 -33.75 8.57 15.11
CA MET A 1 -32.28 8.42 15.31
C MET A 1 -31.69 7.31 14.44
N LEU A 2 -32.19 6.07 14.48
CA LEU A 2 -31.67 4.95 13.66
C LEU A 2 -31.64 5.23 12.16
N ILE A 3 -32.69 5.86 11.61
CA ILE A 3 -32.73 6.24 10.19
C ILE A 3 -31.61 7.23 9.86
N ALA A 4 -31.44 8.28 10.66
CA ALA A 4 -30.40 9.29 10.43
C ALA A 4 -28.99 8.68 10.54
N LEU A 5 -28.77 7.83 11.55
CA LEU A 5 -27.50 7.11 11.74
C LEU A 5 -27.24 6.14 10.57
N GLY A 6 -28.25 5.39 10.15
CA GLY A 6 -28.14 4.45 9.03
C GLY A 6 -27.88 5.15 7.70
N VAL A 7 -28.55 6.29 7.44
CA VAL A 7 -28.28 7.14 6.28
C VAL A 7 -26.85 7.67 6.33
N LEU A 8 -26.38 8.16 7.48
CA LEU A 8 -25.01 8.64 7.63
C LEU A 8 -23.99 7.52 7.32
N LEU A 9 -24.18 6.33 7.90
CA LEU A 9 -23.31 5.18 7.67
C LEU A 9 -23.29 4.68 6.23
N PHE A 10 -24.41 4.82 5.51
CA PHE A 10 -24.50 4.48 4.09
C PHE A 10 -23.88 5.55 3.19
N VAL A 11 -24.15 6.83 3.47
CA VAL A 11 -23.68 7.95 2.64
C VAL A 11 -22.20 8.21 2.84
N LEU A 12 -21.66 8.03 4.06
CA LEU A 12 -20.28 8.36 4.40
C LEU A 12 -19.25 7.63 3.50
N PRO A 13 -19.31 6.29 3.28
CA PRO A 13 -18.40 5.61 2.35
C PRO A 13 -18.51 6.10 0.90
N VAL A 14 -19.68 6.60 0.48
CA VAL A 14 -19.92 7.11 -0.88
C VAL A 14 -19.27 8.47 -1.05
N ILE A 15 -19.55 9.43 -0.16
CA ILE A 15 -19.04 10.80 -0.28
C ILE A 15 -17.52 10.88 -0.04
N THR A 16 -16.96 9.96 0.73
CA THR A 16 -15.51 9.86 0.96
C THR A 16 -14.78 9.08 -0.13
N GLY A 17 -15.51 8.46 -1.08
CA GLY A 17 -14.95 7.60 -2.11
C GLY A 17 -14.30 6.32 -1.57
N MET A 18 -14.73 5.85 -0.39
CA MET A 18 -14.12 4.73 0.32
C MET A 18 -14.14 3.43 -0.52
N PHE A 19 -15.17 3.21 -1.34
CA PHE A 19 -15.25 2.04 -2.23
C PHE A 19 -14.09 1.96 -3.22
N THR A 20 -13.81 3.05 -3.94
CA THR A 20 -12.74 3.06 -4.94
C THR A 20 -11.36 3.12 -4.28
N ARG A 21 -11.21 3.86 -3.18
CA ARG A 21 -9.96 3.99 -2.45
C ARG A 21 -9.56 2.68 -1.75
N ALA A 22 -10.52 1.98 -1.16
CA ALA A 22 -10.27 0.70 -0.49
C ALA A 22 -9.98 -0.42 -1.49
N ALA A 23 -10.66 -0.45 -2.64
CA ALA A 23 -10.32 -1.35 -3.74
C ALA A 23 -8.89 -1.11 -4.26
N GLY A 24 -8.51 0.17 -4.47
CA GLY A 24 -7.14 0.53 -4.85
C GLY A 24 -6.11 0.13 -3.79
N GLY A 25 -6.43 0.29 -2.50
CA GLY A 25 -5.59 -0.20 -1.41
C GLY A 25 -5.44 -1.72 -1.38
N GLN A 26 -6.52 -2.47 -1.64
CA GLN A 26 -6.48 -3.93 -1.73
C GLN A 26 -5.63 -4.41 -2.92
N GLN A 27 -5.78 -3.75 -4.08
CA GLN A 27 -4.99 -4.03 -5.27
C GLN A 27 -3.50 -3.77 -5.00
N LEU A 28 -3.16 -2.62 -4.43
CA LEU A 28 -1.80 -2.28 -4.02
C LEU A 28 -1.23 -3.35 -3.09
N LEU A 29 -1.94 -3.72 -2.02
CA LEU A 29 -1.48 -4.79 -1.13
C LEU A 29 -1.33 -6.14 -1.83
N THR A 30 -2.11 -6.43 -2.87
CA THR A 30 -2.01 -7.71 -3.58
C THR A 30 -0.82 -7.73 -4.54
N GLU A 31 -0.61 -6.66 -5.28
CA GLU A 31 0.42 -6.56 -6.33
C GLU A 31 1.82 -6.37 -5.76
N PHE A 32 1.96 -5.71 -4.61
CA PHE A 32 3.26 -5.58 -3.93
C PHE A 32 3.69 -6.84 -3.16
N ARG A 33 2.79 -7.80 -2.95
CA ARG A 33 3.05 -9.03 -2.18
C ARG A 33 4.33 -9.77 -2.57
N PRO A 34 4.61 -10.05 -3.86
CA PRO A 34 5.83 -10.75 -4.24
C PRO A 34 7.12 -9.96 -3.94
N PHE A 35 7.04 -8.65 -3.71
CA PHE A 35 8.21 -7.79 -3.52
C PHE A 35 8.50 -7.44 -2.05
N VAL A 36 7.51 -7.57 -1.17
CA VAL A 36 7.66 -7.24 0.26
C VAL A 36 8.01 -8.50 1.06
N SER A 37 9.24 -9.01 0.86
CA SER A 37 9.77 -10.13 1.64
C SER A 37 11.28 -10.02 1.83
N SER A 38 11.79 -10.48 2.99
CA SER A 38 13.22 -10.41 3.30
C SER A 38 14.09 -11.14 2.27
N GLU A 39 13.62 -12.27 1.73
CA GLU A 39 14.34 -13.03 0.69
C GLU A 39 14.51 -12.21 -0.59
N VAL A 40 13.43 -11.58 -1.05
CA VAL A 40 13.45 -10.76 -2.26
C VAL A 40 14.28 -9.50 -2.05
N LEU A 41 14.23 -8.88 -0.87
CA LEU A 41 15.07 -7.74 -0.53
C LEU A 41 16.56 -8.10 -0.54
N VAL A 42 16.94 -9.27 0.01
CA VAL A 42 18.31 -9.80 -0.08
C VAL A 42 18.72 -10.03 -1.53
N LYS A 43 17.82 -10.55 -2.37
CA LYS A 43 18.07 -10.73 -3.80
C LYS A 43 18.37 -9.40 -4.51
N PHE A 44 17.53 -8.39 -4.30
CA PHE A 44 17.75 -7.06 -4.89
C PHE A 44 19.03 -6.38 -4.37
N ARG A 45 19.36 -6.51 -3.07
CA ARG A 45 20.65 -6.04 -2.53
C ARG A 45 21.82 -6.76 -3.21
N GLY A 46 21.71 -8.08 -3.42
CA GLY A 46 22.70 -8.86 -4.15
C GLY A 46 22.90 -8.38 -5.59
N TYR A 47 21.82 -7.98 -6.29
CA TYR A 47 21.95 -7.35 -7.62
C TYR A 47 22.72 -6.03 -7.57
N LEU A 48 22.46 -5.18 -6.57
CA LEU A 48 23.23 -3.94 -6.40
C LEU A 48 24.71 -4.23 -6.09
N ASP A 49 25.03 -5.30 -5.38
CA ASP A 49 26.41 -5.70 -5.13
C ASP A 49 27.09 -6.21 -6.41
N THR A 50 26.39 -7.00 -7.23
CA THR A 50 26.88 -7.45 -8.54
C THR A 50 27.22 -6.27 -9.46
N VAL A 51 26.34 -5.26 -9.52
CA VAL A 51 26.59 -4.07 -10.35
C VAL A 51 27.74 -3.22 -9.79
N ASP A 52 27.91 -3.13 -8.46
CA ASP A 52 29.05 -2.42 -7.85
C ASP A 52 30.39 -3.11 -8.14
N ALA A 53 30.40 -4.45 -8.13
CA ALA A 53 31.57 -5.22 -8.50
C ALA A 53 31.96 -5.00 -9.97
N ALA A 54 30.98 -5.00 -10.88
CA ALA A 54 31.23 -4.67 -12.28
C ALA A 54 31.76 -3.25 -12.47
N ARG A 55 31.23 -2.27 -11.71
CA ARG A 55 31.75 -0.90 -11.69
C ARG A 55 33.21 -0.84 -11.27
N ALA A 56 33.57 -1.57 -10.20
CA ALA A 56 34.94 -1.61 -9.72
C ALA A 56 35.90 -2.21 -10.77
N ASP A 57 35.46 -3.26 -11.48
CA ASP A 57 36.22 -3.85 -12.58
C ASP A 57 36.42 -2.88 -13.74
N VAL A 58 35.36 -2.17 -14.16
CA VAL A 58 35.44 -1.12 -15.19
C VAL A 58 36.47 -0.08 -14.76
N GLN A 59 36.37 0.48 -13.55
CA GLN A 59 37.33 1.45 -13.03
C GLN A 59 38.78 0.94 -13.04
N ALA A 60 38.99 -0.32 -12.65
CA ALA A 60 40.32 -0.91 -12.56
C ALA A 60 40.95 -1.25 -13.91
N THR A 61 40.13 -1.39 -14.97
CA THR A 61 40.58 -1.88 -16.28
C THR A 61 40.42 -0.86 -17.41
N GLN A 62 39.75 0.27 -17.16
CA GLN A 62 39.47 1.29 -18.16
C GLN A 62 40.73 1.84 -18.85
N ALA A 63 41.80 2.10 -18.09
CA ALA A 63 43.06 2.57 -18.66
C ALA A 63 43.72 1.52 -19.58
N ALA A 64 43.59 0.24 -19.25
CA ALA A 64 44.15 -0.87 -20.03
C ALA A 64 43.36 -1.13 -21.33
N ALA A 65 42.05 -0.86 -21.32
CA ALA A 65 41.22 -0.99 -22.52
C ALA A 65 41.58 0.03 -23.63
N GLY A 66 42.18 1.18 -23.28
CA GLY A 66 42.80 2.09 -24.24
C GLY A 66 41.82 2.92 -25.11
N GLY A 67 40.56 3.06 -24.69
CA GLY A 67 39.50 3.78 -25.41
C GLY A 67 38.76 4.83 -24.55
N ARG A 68 37.76 5.50 -25.15
CA ARG A 68 36.81 6.38 -24.43
C ARG A 68 35.45 5.71 -24.40
N TYR A 69 34.84 5.64 -23.22
CA TYR A 69 33.61 4.91 -22.97
C TYR A 69 32.66 5.81 -22.18
N GLU A 70 31.97 6.72 -22.87
CA GLU A 70 31.17 7.77 -22.23
C GLU A 70 30.03 7.20 -21.37
N ARG A 71 29.44 6.07 -21.77
CA ARG A 71 28.36 5.43 -20.99
C ARG A 71 28.93 4.75 -19.75
N LEU A 72 30.11 4.15 -19.86
CA LEU A 72 30.82 3.58 -18.71
C LEU A 72 31.32 4.65 -17.74
N ASP A 73 31.81 5.79 -18.24
CA ASP A 73 32.18 6.94 -17.40
C ASP A 73 30.98 7.45 -16.60
N SER A 74 29.85 7.61 -17.29
CA SER A 74 28.57 8.00 -16.68
C SER A 74 28.12 6.98 -15.63
N PHE A 75 28.15 5.70 -15.96
CA PHE A 75 27.82 4.61 -15.03
C PHE A 75 28.70 4.61 -13.78
N VAL A 76 30.03 4.64 -13.97
CA VAL A 76 31.00 4.66 -12.88
C VAL A 76 30.77 5.84 -11.93
N THR A 77 30.42 6.99 -12.49
CA THR A 77 30.18 8.23 -11.74
C THR A 77 28.83 8.23 -11.02
N GLN A 78 27.75 7.80 -11.68
CA GLN A 78 26.39 7.89 -11.15
C GLN A 78 26.00 6.69 -10.27
N TYR A 79 26.63 5.53 -10.46
CA TYR A 79 26.21 4.33 -9.76
C TYR A 79 26.25 4.42 -8.21
N PRO A 80 27.23 5.10 -7.56
CA PRO A 80 27.18 5.28 -6.11
C PRO A 80 25.90 5.96 -5.59
N SER A 81 25.41 7.00 -6.28
CA SER A 81 24.14 7.64 -5.91
C SER A 81 22.94 6.75 -6.23
N ILE A 82 22.96 6.05 -7.37
CA ILE A 82 21.92 5.06 -7.73
C ILE A 82 21.80 3.99 -6.63
N ARG A 83 22.93 3.42 -6.19
CA ARG A 83 22.97 2.40 -5.14
C ARG A 83 22.45 2.94 -3.81
N GLN A 84 22.85 4.15 -3.42
CA GLN A 84 22.34 4.78 -2.21
C GLN A 84 20.82 4.95 -2.27
N ASP A 85 20.31 5.45 -3.39
CA ASP A 85 18.88 5.65 -3.60
C ASP A 85 18.10 4.34 -3.56
N MET A 86 18.59 3.30 -4.24
CA MET A 86 17.95 1.98 -4.25
C MET A 86 18.02 1.30 -2.88
N ASN A 87 19.13 1.41 -2.15
CA ASN A 87 19.23 0.89 -0.79
C ASN A 87 18.25 1.60 0.16
N ALA A 88 18.09 2.92 0.05
CA ALA A 88 17.11 3.64 0.85
C ALA A 88 15.67 3.14 0.58
N LEU A 89 15.35 2.80 -0.67
CA LEU A 89 14.07 2.18 -1.01
C LEU A 89 13.93 0.79 -0.36
N LEU A 90 14.95 -0.06 -0.50
CA LEU A 90 14.95 -1.41 0.05
C LEU A 90 14.89 -1.41 1.59
N ASP A 91 15.59 -0.49 2.25
CA ASP A 91 15.59 -0.33 3.71
C ASP A 91 14.22 0.13 4.23
N ALA A 92 13.56 1.03 3.50
CA ALA A 92 12.20 1.44 3.84
C ALA A 92 11.20 0.29 3.70
N VAL A 93 11.34 -0.56 2.68
CA VAL A 93 10.52 -1.77 2.55
C VAL A 93 10.84 -2.75 3.69
N ASP A 94 12.13 -3.02 3.96
CA ASP A 94 12.62 -3.95 4.99
C ASP A 94 12.08 -3.59 6.37
N GLY A 95 12.16 -2.30 6.75
CA GLY A 95 11.64 -1.79 8.01
C GLY A 95 10.12 -1.90 8.16
N GLN A 96 9.40 -2.15 7.06
CA GLN A 96 7.94 -2.18 7.02
C GLN A 96 7.34 -3.55 6.69
N VAL A 97 8.15 -4.58 6.40
CA VAL A 97 7.67 -5.95 6.09
C VAL A 97 6.68 -6.45 7.15
N ARG A 98 7.00 -6.25 8.44
CA ARG A 98 6.14 -6.68 9.54
C ARG A 98 4.81 -5.91 9.59
N ASN A 99 4.82 -4.62 9.27
CA ASN A 99 3.61 -3.80 9.26
C ASN A 99 2.72 -4.16 8.06
N TYR A 100 3.33 -4.46 6.92
CA TYR A 100 2.65 -4.95 5.73
C TYR A 100 1.95 -6.29 5.98
N GLU A 101 2.61 -7.25 6.63
CA GLU A 101 2.00 -8.54 6.99
C GLU A 101 0.88 -8.39 8.04
N GLN A 102 1.03 -7.47 9.01
CA GLN A 102 -0.05 -7.14 9.93
C GLN A 102 -1.27 -6.58 9.21
N LEU A 103 -1.05 -5.70 8.22
CA LEU A 103 -2.12 -5.09 7.46
C LEU A 103 -2.85 -6.12 6.59
N ARG A 104 -2.11 -7.06 5.99
CA ARG A 104 -2.69 -8.17 5.20
C ARG A 104 -3.43 -9.21 6.04
N ALA A 105 -3.15 -9.28 7.34
CA ALA A 105 -3.90 -10.10 8.27
C ALA A 105 -5.25 -9.47 8.66
N VAL A 106 -5.46 -8.18 8.36
CA VAL A 106 -6.80 -7.57 8.39
C VAL A 106 -7.60 -8.16 7.23
N GLY A 107 -8.92 -8.32 7.41
CA GLY A 107 -9.80 -8.72 6.33
C GLY A 107 -9.65 -7.84 5.06
N PRO A 108 -10.13 -8.31 3.90
CA PRO A 108 -9.94 -7.60 2.63
C PRO A 108 -10.38 -6.13 2.69
N PHE A 109 -9.54 -5.23 2.21
CA PHE A 109 -9.75 -3.78 2.34
C PHE A 109 -10.99 -3.31 1.58
N ASP A 110 -11.24 -3.90 0.42
CA ASP A 110 -12.38 -3.64 -0.45
C ASP A 110 -13.74 -3.98 0.20
N VAL A 111 -13.75 -4.79 1.27
CA VAL A 111 -14.96 -5.13 2.04
C VAL A 111 -15.30 -4.07 3.08
N LEU A 112 -14.33 -3.29 3.56
CA LEU A 112 -14.51 -2.29 4.63
C LEU A 112 -15.66 -1.28 4.39
N PRO A 113 -15.83 -0.72 3.18
CA PRO A 113 -16.94 0.19 2.90
C PRO A 113 -18.32 -0.49 3.07
N PHE A 114 -18.42 -1.78 2.71
CA PHE A 114 -19.66 -2.55 2.84
C PHE A 114 -19.99 -2.86 4.31
N LEU A 115 -18.97 -3.05 5.15
CA LEU A 115 -19.12 -3.24 6.59
C LEU A 115 -19.73 -2.01 7.29
N LEU A 116 -19.67 -0.83 6.68
CA LEU A 116 -20.42 0.36 7.13
C LEU A 116 -21.77 0.48 6.43
N ALA A 117 -21.78 0.35 5.09
CA ALA A 117 -22.96 0.62 4.27
C ALA A 117 -24.11 -0.37 4.51
N VAL A 118 -23.81 -1.67 4.63
CA VAL A 118 -24.84 -2.72 4.79
C VAL A 118 -25.54 -2.63 6.16
N PRO A 119 -24.82 -2.54 7.30
CA PRO A 119 -25.46 -2.24 8.58
C PRO A 119 -26.19 -0.90 8.55
N GLY A 120 -25.64 0.12 7.88
CA GLY A 120 -26.32 1.41 7.69
C GLY A 120 -27.70 1.26 7.05
N LEU A 121 -27.80 0.53 5.93
CA LEU A 121 -29.06 0.24 5.27
C LEU A 121 -30.00 -0.60 6.15
N ALA A 122 -29.48 -1.59 6.88
CA ALA A 122 -30.27 -2.38 7.82
C ALA A 122 -30.87 -1.50 8.93
N LEU A 123 -30.13 -0.51 9.44
CA LEU A 123 -30.61 0.46 10.43
C LEU A 123 -31.68 1.40 9.86
N VAL A 124 -31.54 1.82 8.60
CA VAL A 124 -32.61 2.57 7.89
C VAL A 124 -33.87 1.72 7.78
N GLY A 125 -33.74 0.48 7.30
CA GLY A 125 -34.85 -0.46 7.17
C GLY A 125 -35.54 -0.75 8.50
N ALA A 126 -34.76 -1.04 9.54
CA ALA A 126 -35.25 -1.23 10.91
C ALA A 126 -35.98 0.01 11.43
N GLY A 127 -35.44 1.20 11.21
CA GLY A 127 -36.06 2.46 11.60
C GLY A 127 -37.39 2.71 10.91
N VAL A 128 -37.45 2.56 9.57
CA VAL A 128 -38.67 2.76 8.78
C VAL A 128 -39.73 1.72 9.14
N TRP A 129 -39.34 0.45 9.25
CA TRP A 129 -40.25 -0.64 9.60
C TRP A 129 -40.80 -0.49 11.02
N GLY A 130 -39.93 -0.14 11.98
CA GLY A 130 -40.33 0.13 13.36
C GLY A 130 -41.37 1.24 13.45
N LEU A 131 -41.15 2.36 12.73
CA LEU A 131 -42.11 3.48 12.70
C LEU A 131 -43.47 3.07 12.14
N ARG A 132 -43.51 2.27 11.07
CA ARG A 132 -44.77 1.78 10.47
C ARG A 132 -45.55 0.89 11.45
N ARG A 133 -44.89 -0.12 12.03
CA ARG A 133 -45.51 -1.04 13.00
C ARG A 133 -46.05 -0.34 14.24
N THR A 134 -45.34 0.66 14.76
CA THR A 134 -45.83 1.43 15.92
C THR A 134 -47.01 2.33 15.59
N ARG A 135 -47.14 2.81 14.35
CA ARG A 135 -48.35 3.52 13.90
C ARG A 135 -49.55 2.60 13.76
N GLU A 136 -49.30 1.33 13.42
CA GLU A 136 -50.32 0.27 13.33
C GLU A 136 -50.68 -0.34 14.70
N GLY A 137 -50.06 0.11 15.80
CA GLY A 137 -50.31 -0.38 17.16
C GLY A 137 -49.63 -1.73 17.47
N GLU A 138 -48.76 -2.23 16.60
CA GLU A 138 -48.10 -3.52 16.75
C GLU A 138 -46.74 -3.44 17.48
N LYS A 139 -46.34 -4.56 18.08
CA LYS A 139 -45.01 -4.70 18.70
C LYS A 139 -43.92 -4.76 17.63
N ALA A 140 -43.02 -3.78 17.62
CA ALA A 140 -41.90 -3.66 16.68
C ALA A 140 -40.70 -4.60 16.98
N PHE A 141 -40.94 -5.83 17.46
CA PHE A 141 -39.88 -6.75 17.88
C PHE A 141 -38.90 -7.09 16.73
N GLY A 142 -39.42 -7.39 15.53
CA GLY A 142 -38.58 -7.69 14.37
C GLY A 142 -37.66 -6.54 13.95
N ALA A 143 -38.16 -5.30 14.00
CA ALA A 143 -37.37 -4.10 13.72
C ALA A 143 -36.26 -3.89 14.76
N ARG A 144 -36.53 -4.15 16.05
CA ARG A 144 -35.51 -4.09 17.11
C ARG A 144 -34.45 -5.16 16.94
N ALA A 145 -34.84 -6.40 16.65
CA ALA A 145 -33.90 -7.49 16.40
C ALA A 145 -32.96 -7.16 15.23
N LEU A 146 -33.48 -6.63 14.13
CA LEU A 146 -32.67 -6.19 12.98
C LEU A 146 -31.68 -5.08 13.36
N ALA A 147 -32.11 -4.08 14.14
CA ALA A 147 -31.23 -3.01 14.59
C ALA A 147 -30.13 -3.50 15.54
N VAL A 148 -30.45 -4.42 16.45
CA VAL A 148 -29.47 -5.05 17.36
C VAL A 148 -28.45 -5.88 16.58
N LEU A 149 -28.89 -6.64 15.56
CA LEU A 149 -27.99 -7.41 14.70
C LEU A 149 -27.03 -6.49 13.93
N ALA A 150 -27.55 -5.42 13.32
CA ALA A 150 -26.71 -4.45 12.61
C ALA A 150 -25.69 -3.78 13.55
N ALA A 151 -26.12 -3.40 14.75
CA ALA A 151 -25.26 -2.85 15.78
C ALA A 151 -24.18 -3.85 16.24
N ALA A 152 -24.56 -5.11 16.45
CA ALA A 152 -23.64 -6.17 16.85
C ALA A 152 -22.54 -6.40 15.81
N VAL A 153 -22.87 -6.37 14.51
CA VAL A 153 -21.86 -6.45 13.43
C VAL A 153 -20.87 -5.29 13.52
N LEU A 154 -21.35 -4.05 13.61
CA LEU A 154 -20.50 -2.86 13.73
C LEU A 154 -19.60 -2.89 14.97
N ILE A 155 -20.07 -3.44 16.07
CA ILE A 155 -19.28 -3.58 17.30
C ILE A 155 -18.24 -4.71 17.16
N ALA A 156 -18.60 -5.83 16.57
CA ALA A 156 -17.75 -7.03 16.52
C ALA A 156 -16.57 -6.90 15.55
N VAL A 157 -16.80 -6.32 14.36
CA VAL A 157 -15.80 -6.16 13.28
C VAL A 157 -14.46 -5.60 13.78
N PRO A 158 -14.39 -4.44 14.48
CA PRO A 158 -13.10 -3.86 14.86
C PRO A 158 -12.28 -4.73 15.81
N PHE A 159 -12.91 -5.65 16.56
CA PHE A 159 -12.20 -6.61 17.40
C PHE A 159 -11.83 -7.88 16.65
N ALA A 160 -12.73 -8.40 15.80
CA ALA A 160 -12.50 -9.59 14.99
C ALA A 160 -11.33 -9.39 14.03
N ASP A 161 -11.29 -8.23 13.35
CA ASP A 161 -10.24 -7.88 12.39
C ASP A 161 -9.02 -7.23 13.08
N GLY A 162 -9.11 -6.93 14.38
CA GLY A 162 -8.06 -6.26 15.15
C GLY A 162 -7.71 -4.88 14.61
N LEU A 163 -8.71 -4.12 14.17
CA LEU A 163 -8.52 -2.78 13.59
C LEU A 163 -7.82 -1.83 14.57
N PHE A 164 -8.02 -1.98 15.89
CA PHE A 164 -7.36 -1.14 16.89
C PHE A 164 -5.84 -1.36 16.99
N SER A 165 -5.37 -2.58 16.73
CA SER A 165 -3.93 -2.90 16.82
C SER A 165 -3.23 -2.84 15.47
N ARG A 166 -3.94 -3.16 14.37
CA ARG A 166 -3.36 -3.29 13.03
C ARG A 166 -3.52 -2.07 12.15
N ALA A 167 -4.57 -1.25 12.33
CA ALA A 167 -4.77 -0.06 11.49
C ALA A 167 -3.65 0.99 11.63
N PRO A 168 -3.03 1.22 12.82
CA PRO A 168 -1.86 2.10 12.93
C PRO A 168 -0.66 1.64 12.10
N ALA A 169 -0.53 0.34 11.83
CA ALA A 169 0.50 -0.17 10.92
C ALA A 169 0.30 0.36 9.49
N GLY A 170 -0.95 0.56 9.07
CA GLY A 170 -1.29 1.19 7.79
C GLY A 170 -0.81 2.64 7.70
N ALA A 171 -0.95 3.43 8.77
CA ALA A 171 -0.44 4.81 8.81
C ALA A 171 1.10 4.85 8.72
N GLN A 172 1.78 3.96 9.43
CA GLN A 172 3.24 3.85 9.37
C GLN A 172 3.74 3.43 7.98
N LEU A 173 3.04 2.51 7.32
CA LEU A 173 3.31 2.12 5.94
C LEU A 173 3.15 3.33 5.00
N ILE A 174 2.05 4.06 5.11
CA ILE A 174 1.82 5.27 4.32
C ILE A 174 2.96 6.27 4.51
N ASP A 175 3.36 6.55 5.75
CA ASP A 175 4.43 7.52 6.04
C ASP A 175 5.77 7.08 5.43
N ALA A 176 6.13 5.81 5.58
CA ALA A 176 7.38 5.25 5.05
C ALA A 176 7.39 5.19 3.51
N PHE A 177 6.26 4.88 2.89
CA PHE A 177 6.16 4.71 1.44
C PHE A 177 5.82 6.00 0.70
N THR A 178 5.31 7.04 1.36
CA THR A 178 5.01 8.34 0.73
C THR A 178 6.19 8.94 -0.05
N PRO A 179 7.43 9.01 0.50
CA PRO A 179 8.56 9.54 -0.27
C PRO A 179 9.01 8.62 -1.42
N ILE A 180 8.52 7.38 -1.47
CA ILE A 180 8.95 6.33 -2.41
C ILE A 180 7.95 6.16 -3.56
N MET A 181 6.67 6.12 -3.22
CA MET A 181 5.52 5.97 -4.11
C MET A 181 5.10 7.33 -4.67
N ALA A 182 6.06 8.05 -5.24
CA ALA A 182 5.86 9.32 -5.92
C ALA A 182 6.23 9.17 -7.39
N HIS A 183 5.50 9.86 -8.28
CA HIS A 183 5.74 9.80 -9.72
C HIS A 183 7.18 10.18 -10.07
N GLU A 184 7.71 11.20 -9.40
CA GLU A 184 9.07 11.68 -9.57
C GLU A 184 10.09 10.63 -9.15
N ARG A 185 9.80 9.88 -8.07
CA ARG A 185 10.71 8.84 -7.58
C ARG A 185 10.67 7.60 -8.46
N VAL A 186 9.50 7.20 -8.96
CA VAL A 186 9.38 6.11 -9.95
C VAL A 186 10.13 6.47 -11.23
N ALA A 187 9.97 7.70 -11.72
CA ALA A 187 10.71 8.19 -12.89
C ALA A 187 12.23 8.22 -12.65
N ALA A 188 12.68 8.59 -11.44
CA ALA A 188 14.10 8.53 -11.08
C ALA A 188 14.64 7.08 -11.11
N VAL A 189 13.90 6.11 -10.56
CA VAL A 189 14.28 4.69 -10.60
C VAL A 189 14.32 4.17 -12.05
N GLN A 190 13.37 4.56 -12.90
CA GLN A 190 13.41 4.25 -14.33
C GLN A 190 14.66 4.84 -15.01
N GLN A 191 15.01 6.07 -14.68
CA GLN A 191 16.22 6.73 -15.23
C GLN A 191 17.50 6.01 -14.79
N HIS A 192 17.57 5.52 -13.54
CA HIS A 192 18.70 4.72 -13.08
C HIS A 192 18.89 3.47 -13.95
N PHE A 193 17.79 2.83 -14.34
CA PHE A 193 17.83 1.66 -15.22
C PHE A 193 18.36 1.99 -16.62
N VAL A 194 18.04 3.16 -17.16
CA VAL A 194 18.60 3.64 -18.45
C VAL A 194 20.13 3.75 -18.38
N VAL A 195 20.67 4.26 -17.27
CA VAL A 195 22.13 4.33 -17.07
C VAL A 195 22.76 2.93 -17.08
N LEU A 196 22.13 1.97 -16.39
CA LEU A 196 22.62 0.59 -16.34
C LEU A 196 22.56 -0.11 -17.69
N VAL A 197 21.46 0.01 -18.43
CA VAL A 197 21.29 -0.59 -19.77
C VAL A 197 22.28 0.01 -20.77
N ALA A 198 22.48 1.33 -20.72
CA ALA A 198 23.45 2.00 -21.56
C ALA A 198 24.88 1.51 -21.28
N ALA A 199 25.22 1.29 -20.00
CA ALA A 199 26.50 0.74 -19.59
C ALA A 199 26.71 -0.70 -20.06
N GLU A 200 25.71 -1.57 -19.86
CA GLU A 200 25.80 -2.98 -20.28
C GLU A 200 26.01 -3.13 -21.79
N GLY A 201 25.30 -2.33 -22.60
CA GLY A 201 25.49 -2.34 -24.05
C GLY A 201 26.91 -1.93 -24.48
N GLU A 202 27.52 -0.94 -23.82
CA GLU A 202 28.90 -0.51 -24.12
C GLU A 202 29.95 -1.49 -23.58
N LEU A 203 29.66 -2.13 -22.44
CA LEU A 203 30.44 -3.21 -21.85
C LEU A 203 30.60 -4.39 -22.81
N ASP A 204 29.47 -4.88 -23.35
CA ASP A 204 29.45 -6.07 -24.22
C ASP A 204 29.99 -5.78 -25.63
N THR A 205 29.59 -4.66 -26.23
CA THR A 205 29.89 -4.40 -27.65
C THR A 205 31.28 -3.83 -27.92
N GLN A 206 31.88 -3.13 -26.96
CA GLN A 206 33.15 -2.41 -27.17
C GLN A 206 34.16 -2.72 -26.09
N PHE A 207 33.84 -2.40 -24.83
CA PHE A 207 34.82 -2.40 -23.74
C PHE A 207 35.54 -3.73 -23.56
N LEU A 208 34.81 -4.83 -23.48
CA LEU A 208 35.40 -6.16 -23.31
C LEU A 208 36.24 -6.59 -24.51
N GLY A 209 35.85 -6.21 -25.74
CA GLY A 209 36.62 -6.48 -26.94
C GLY A 209 37.96 -5.74 -26.95
N ASP A 210 37.94 -4.47 -26.56
CA ASP A 210 39.12 -3.62 -26.44
C ASP A 210 40.05 -4.06 -25.30
N LEU A 211 39.50 -4.39 -24.14
CA LEU A 211 40.27 -4.90 -23.01
C LEU A 211 40.97 -6.21 -23.36
N ARG A 212 40.26 -7.16 -23.98
CA ARG A 212 40.85 -8.46 -24.36
C ARG A 212 41.92 -8.33 -25.44
N ARG A 213 41.86 -7.31 -26.30
CA ARG A 213 42.90 -7.03 -27.30
C ARG A 213 44.20 -6.54 -26.67
N HIS A 214 44.12 -5.72 -25.63
CA HIS A 214 45.27 -5.10 -24.98
C HIS A 214 45.82 -5.90 -23.79
N ASP A 215 44.94 -6.52 -23.00
CA ASP A 215 45.29 -7.30 -21.81
C ASP A 215 44.41 -8.58 -21.73
N PRO A 216 44.70 -9.62 -22.54
CA PRO A 216 43.88 -10.82 -22.65
C PRO A 216 43.84 -11.68 -21.37
N ALA A 217 44.79 -11.50 -20.46
CA ALA A 217 44.87 -12.26 -19.21
C ALA A 217 44.14 -11.57 -18.04
N ARG A 218 43.61 -10.35 -18.25
CA ARG A 218 42.94 -9.59 -17.20
C ARG A 218 41.60 -10.22 -16.83
N ALA A 219 41.47 -10.63 -15.57
CA ALA A 219 40.20 -11.09 -15.02
C ALA A 219 39.26 -9.91 -14.73
N VAL A 220 37.97 -10.09 -15.04
CA VAL A 220 36.88 -9.13 -14.79
C VAL A 220 35.65 -9.83 -14.17
N PRO A 221 35.82 -10.46 -12.99
CA PRO A 221 34.79 -11.34 -12.41
C PRO A 221 33.47 -10.63 -12.08
N GLY A 222 33.50 -9.34 -11.74
CA GLY A 222 32.32 -8.52 -11.51
C GLY A 222 31.56 -8.25 -12.80
N ILE A 223 32.25 -7.94 -13.89
CA ILE A 223 31.62 -7.80 -15.22
C ILE A 223 31.03 -9.15 -15.67
N ASP A 224 31.77 -10.25 -15.52
CA ASP A 224 31.28 -11.58 -15.88
C ASP A 224 30.02 -11.95 -15.08
N ALA A 225 30.01 -11.66 -13.77
CA ALA A 225 28.84 -11.85 -12.91
C ALA A 225 27.65 -10.99 -13.37
N LEU A 226 27.88 -9.71 -13.69
CA LEU A 226 26.85 -8.80 -14.18
C LEU A 226 26.23 -9.31 -15.49
N VAL A 227 27.04 -9.68 -16.48
CA VAL A 227 26.57 -10.22 -17.76
C VAL A 227 25.75 -11.49 -17.53
N SER A 228 26.21 -12.38 -16.66
CA SER A 228 25.50 -13.64 -16.37
C SER A 228 24.14 -13.43 -15.69
N GLN A 229 24.01 -12.39 -14.86
CA GLN A 229 22.81 -12.08 -14.08
C GLN A 229 21.94 -10.99 -14.71
N TRP A 230 22.36 -10.42 -15.83
CA TRP A 230 21.71 -9.26 -16.43
C TRP A 230 20.23 -9.51 -16.75
N GLN A 231 19.93 -10.60 -17.44
CA GLN A 231 18.56 -10.95 -17.84
C GLN A 231 17.61 -11.15 -16.63
N PRO A 232 17.92 -11.98 -15.61
CA PRO A 232 17.05 -12.09 -14.44
C PRO A 232 16.95 -10.80 -13.63
N MET A 233 18.06 -10.05 -13.48
CA MET A 233 18.09 -8.78 -12.77
C MET A 233 17.17 -7.74 -13.42
N THR A 234 17.28 -7.55 -14.73
CA THR A 234 16.48 -6.60 -15.50
C THR A 234 15.00 -6.96 -15.50
N ALA A 235 14.65 -8.25 -15.62
CA ALA A 235 13.27 -8.71 -15.53
C ALA A 235 12.65 -8.43 -14.15
N ASP A 236 13.37 -8.70 -13.06
CA ASP A 236 12.91 -8.44 -11.70
C ASP A 236 12.72 -6.93 -11.43
N PHE A 237 13.67 -6.09 -11.84
CA PHE A 237 13.54 -4.64 -11.71
C PHE A 237 12.41 -4.07 -12.56
N ALA A 238 12.24 -4.52 -13.81
CA ALA A 238 11.14 -4.09 -14.66
C ALA A 238 9.78 -4.46 -14.05
N SER A 239 9.68 -5.65 -13.46
CA SER A 239 8.47 -6.09 -12.76
C SER A 239 8.16 -5.21 -11.54
N LEU A 240 9.16 -4.93 -10.71
CA LEU A 240 9.00 -4.04 -9.55
C LEU A 240 8.61 -2.62 -9.97
N ILE A 241 9.29 -2.05 -10.95
CA ILE A 241 8.99 -0.70 -11.48
C ILE A 241 7.59 -0.66 -12.08
N GLY A 242 7.17 -1.69 -12.80
CA GLY A 242 5.82 -1.81 -13.34
C GLY A 242 4.77 -1.75 -12.24
N VAL A 243 4.92 -2.57 -11.20
CA VAL A 243 4.00 -2.54 -10.05
C VAL A 243 4.02 -1.19 -9.33
N MET A 244 5.19 -0.54 -9.18
CA MET A 244 5.26 0.80 -8.61
C MET A 244 4.50 1.82 -9.46
N ALA A 245 4.76 1.85 -10.78
CA ALA A 245 4.15 2.78 -11.71
C ALA A 245 2.62 2.62 -11.77
N ASP A 246 2.13 1.39 -11.87
CA ASP A 246 0.70 1.09 -11.96
C ASP A 246 -0.06 1.43 -10.66
N ASN A 247 0.65 1.54 -9.53
CA ASN A 247 0.05 1.78 -8.22
C ASN A 247 0.35 3.14 -7.60
N VAL A 248 1.07 4.06 -8.24
CA VAL A 248 1.29 5.40 -7.66
C VAL A 248 -0.04 6.11 -7.37
N ASP A 249 -0.98 6.03 -8.30
CA ASP A 249 -2.31 6.62 -8.13
C ASP A 249 -3.13 5.90 -7.05
N ASN A 250 -3.05 4.57 -7.01
CA ASN A 250 -3.73 3.77 -5.97
C ASN A 250 -3.17 4.10 -4.58
N PHE A 251 -1.86 4.28 -4.46
CA PHE A 251 -1.21 4.72 -3.23
C PHE A 251 -1.73 6.12 -2.83
N GLY A 252 -1.74 7.09 -3.75
CA GLY A 252 -2.27 8.43 -3.51
C GLY A 252 -3.73 8.44 -3.01
N ARG A 253 -4.56 7.54 -3.54
CA ARG A 253 -5.94 7.33 -3.08
C ARG A 253 -6.01 6.83 -1.64
N VAL A 254 -5.12 5.93 -1.23
CA VAL A 254 -5.02 5.43 0.15
C VAL A 254 -4.55 6.54 1.08
N VAL A 255 -3.53 7.32 0.69
CA VAL A 255 -3.09 8.50 1.46
C VAL A 255 -4.22 9.51 1.65
N ALA A 256 -5.01 9.77 0.61
CA ALA A 256 -6.16 10.67 0.69
C ALA A 256 -7.26 10.15 1.63
N LEU A 257 -7.39 8.84 1.80
CA LEU A 257 -8.32 8.25 2.77
C LEU A 257 -7.82 8.42 4.21
N ASP A 258 -6.54 8.17 4.44
CA ASP A 258 -5.94 8.37 5.76
C ASP A 258 -6.02 9.84 6.22
N ARG A 259 -5.76 10.77 5.30
CA ARG A 259 -5.76 12.22 5.59
C ARG A 259 -7.13 12.88 5.60
N ILE A 260 -8.22 12.18 5.31
CA ILE A 260 -9.55 12.81 5.23
C ILE A 260 -10.00 13.43 6.56
N THR A 261 -9.49 12.92 7.68
CA THR A 261 -9.77 13.41 9.04
C THR A 261 -8.72 14.39 9.55
N ALA A 262 -7.68 14.70 8.77
CA ALA A 262 -6.63 15.64 9.15
C ALA A 262 -7.15 17.03 9.61
N PRO A 263 -8.21 17.61 9.01
CA PRO A 263 -8.80 18.87 9.50
C PRO A 263 -9.33 18.81 10.95
N LEU A 264 -9.59 17.60 11.46
CA LEU A 264 -10.07 17.35 12.82
C LEU A 264 -8.91 17.08 13.81
N GLY A 265 -7.66 17.10 13.34
CA GLY A 265 -6.46 16.91 14.17
C GLY A 265 -6.03 15.46 14.36
N PHE A 266 -6.60 14.51 13.62
CA PHE A 266 -6.20 13.09 13.67
C PHE A 266 -6.22 12.45 12.28
N ARG A 267 -5.65 11.24 12.15
CA ARG A 267 -5.65 10.46 10.91
C ARG A 267 -6.63 9.30 10.99
N SER A 268 -7.19 8.91 9.84
CA SER A 268 -8.28 7.95 9.81
C SER A 268 -7.82 6.56 10.19
N PHE A 269 -6.59 6.16 9.83
CA PHE A 269 -6.11 4.81 10.12
C PHE A 269 -5.77 4.64 11.60
N ASP A 270 -5.34 5.69 12.29
CA ASP A 270 -5.09 5.67 13.74
C ASP A 270 -6.38 5.42 14.55
N TYR A 271 -7.54 5.80 14.01
CA TYR A 271 -8.84 5.71 14.69
C TYR A 271 -9.84 4.80 13.99
N PHE A 272 -9.38 3.97 13.04
CA PHE A 272 -10.28 3.29 12.12
C PHE A 272 -11.34 2.41 12.81
N GLY A 273 -10.94 1.69 13.87
CA GLY A 273 -11.87 0.86 14.65
C GLY A 273 -13.00 1.65 15.34
N TRP A 274 -12.76 2.92 15.67
CA TRP A 274 -13.76 3.79 16.32
C TRP A 274 -14.90 4.18 15.37
N PHE A 275 -14.64 4.25 14.06
CA PHE A 275 -15.68 4.53 13.06
C PHE A 275 -16.73 3.43 12.97
N PHE A 276 -16.41 2.22 13.40
CA PHE A 276 -17.36 1.11 13.51
C PHE A 276 -17.99 1.06 14.91
N LEU A 277 -17.15 1.16 15.95
CA LEU A 277 -17.58 0.97 17.33
C LEU A 277 -18.57 2.05 17.80
N VAL A 278 -18.29 3.33 17.55
CA VAL A 278 -19.15 4.43 18.05
C VAL A 278 -20.56 4.37 17.46
N PRO A 279 -20.75 4.26 16.12
CA PRO A 279 -22.08 4.09 15.54
C PRO A 279 -22.76 2.80 15.99
N GLY A 280 -22.01 1.70 16.12
CA GLY A 280 -22.54 0.43 16.60
C GLY A 280 -23.12 0.53 18.02
N VAL A 281 -22.39 1.13 18.95
CA VAL A 281 -22.87 1.36 20.32
C VAL A 281 -24.08 2.29 20.35
N LEU A 282 -24.07 3.38 19.58
CA LEU A 282 -25.21 4.29 19.48
C LEU A 282 -26.46 3.57 18.94
N ALA A 283 -26.30 2.73 17.91
CA ALA A 283 -27.39 1.93 17.36
C ALA A 283 -27.93 0.92 18.39
N ALA A 284 -27.05 0.24 19.13
CA ALA A 284 -27.44 -0.72 20.17
C ALA A 284 -28.22 -0.03 21.30
N VAL A 285 -27.72 1.11 21.81
CA VAL A 285 -28.38 1.89 22.87
C VAL A 285 -29.79 2.30 22.43
N VAL A 286 -29.95 2.81 21.20
CA VAL A 286 -31.26 3.22 20.68
C VAL A 286 -32.19 2.03 20.44
N ALA A 287 -31.67 0.88 20.00
CA ALA A 287 -32.47 -0.32 19.77
C ALA A 287 -32.93 -0.97 21.08
N LEU A 288 -32.13 -0.87 22.14
CA LEU A 288 -32.39 -1.43 23.47
C LEU A 288 -33.12 -0.47 24.40
N ASP A 289 -33.19 0.83 24.08
CA ASP A 289 -33.97 1.81 24.86
C ASP A 289 -35.48 1.49 24.78
N SER A 290 -35.90 0.67 25.73
CA SER A 290 -37.29 0.27 25.95
C SER A 290 -38.15 1.36 26.60
N LYS A 291 -37.53 2.44 27.10
CA LYS A 291 -38.20 3.51 27.87
C LYS A 291 -38.51 4.76 27.05
N GLY A 292 -37.99 4.86 25.82
CA GLY A 292 -38.30 5.97 24.89
C GLY A 292 -37.69 7.31 25.31
N VAL A 293 -36.64 7.29 26.13
CA VAL A 293 -35.99 8.51 26.67
C VAL A 293 -35.10 9.15 25.59
N LEU A 294 -34.49 8.36 24.70
CA LEU A 294 -33.87 8.84 23.46
C LEU A 294 -34.85 8.70 22.27
N ARG A 295 -35.92 9.49 22.32
CA ARG A 295 -36.91 9.78 21.26
C ARG A 295 -37.08 8.72 20.16
N TRP A 296 -37.85 7.70 20.51
CA TRP A 296 -38.88 7.16 19.61
C TRP A 296 -39.99 8.23 19.45
N PRO A 297 -40.64 8.42 18.28
CA PRO A 297 -41.80 9.30 18.21
C PRO A 297 -42.93 8.65 18.98
N ASN A 298 -43.07 9.04 20.24
CA ASN A 298 -44.20 8.72 21.07
C ASN A 298 -45.19 9.88 20.89
N THR A 299 -46.12 9.72 19.96
CA THR A 299 -47.33 10.55 19.95
C THR A 299 -48.24 9.99 21.04
N LYS A 300 -48.36 10.75 22.14
CA LYS A 300 -49.64 10.81 22.84
C LYS A 300 -50.69 11.40 21.90
#